data_AF-A0A167N7N1-F1
#
_entry.id   AF-A0A167N7N1-F1
#
_cell.length_a   1.000
_cell.length_b   1.000
_cell.length_c   1.000
_cell.angle_alpha   90.00
_cell.angle_beta   90.00
_cell.angle_gamma   90.00
#
_symmetry.space_group_name_H-M   'P 1'
#
loop_
_entity.id
_entity.type
_entity.pdbx_description
1 polymer ?
#
loop_
_entity_poly.entity_id
_entity_poly.type
_entity_poly.pdbx_seq_one_letter_code
_entity_poly.pdbx_strand_id
1 'polypeptide(L)' 'SHPFIQHLATVFSAYQVGPHPPPIPKYDGPTDWQTELISQNVDKLFRRLYDAEETLEGL' A
#
# COMPACT_ATOMS: atom_id res chain seq x y z
N SER A 1 13.73 -12.36 7.70
CA SER A 1 13.22 -11.02 7.38
C SER A 1 11.98 -10.74 8.23
N HIS A 2 11.74 -9.50 8.66
CA HIS A 2 10.59 -9.17 9.51
C HIS A 2 9.29 -9.30 8.71
N PRO A 3 8.24 -10.00 9.19
CA PRO A 3 7.02 -10.27 8.40
C PRO A 3 6.37 -9.01 7.83
N PHE A 4 6.30 -7.94 8.62
CA PHE A 4 5.77 -6.65 8.17
C PHE A 4 6.57 -6.04 7.01
N ILE A 5 7.90 -6.20 6.98
CA ILE A 5 8.74 -5.68 5.88
C ILE A 5 8.48 -6.45 4.58
N GLN A 6 8.26 -7.77 4.66
CA GLN A 6 7.87 -8.56 3.49
C GLN A 6 6.49 -8.14 2.96
N HIS A 7 5.54 -7.87 3.86
CA HIS A 7 4.24 -7.34 3.49
C HIS A 7 4.37 -5.97 2.81
N LEU A 8 5.11 -5.02 3.39
CA LEU A 8 5.36 -3.71 2.77
C LEU A 8 6.00 -3.84 1.39
N ALA A 9 6.99 -4.71 1.22
CA ALA A 9 7.60 -4.95 -0.09
C ALA A 9 6.58 -5.44 -1.12
N THR A 10 5.67 -6.33 -0.73
CA THR A 10 4.58 -6.83 -1.59
C THR A 10 3.63 -5.70 -1.98
N VAL A 11 3.24 -4.89 -0.99
CA VAL A 11 2.36 -3.74 -1.17
C VAL A 11 2.96 -2.73 -2.16
N PHE A 12 4.21 -2.32 -1.98
CA PHE A 12 4.87 -1.38 -2.89
C PHE A 12 5.10 -1.96 -4.29
N SER A 13 5.37 -3.27 -4.39
CA SER A 13 5.53 -3.94 -5.68
C SER A 13 4.22 -3.98 -6.47
N ALA A 14 3.06 -4.10 -5.80
CA ALA A 14 1.75 -4.09 -6.46
C ALA A 14 1.48 -2.75 -7.17
N TYR A 15 1.83 -1.63 -6.53
CA TYR A 15 1.67 -0.29 -7.12
C TYR A 15 2.64 0.02 -8.25
N GLN A 16 3.74 -0.73 -8.42
CA GLN A 16 4.62 -0.55 -9.58
C GLN A 16 3.96 -0.96 -10.90
N VAL A 17 2.85 -1.71 -10.85
CA VAL A 17 2.14 -2.19 -12.04
C VAL A 17 1.26 -1.10 -12.68
N GLY A 18 0.98 -0.01 -11.95
CA GLY A 18 0.17 1.11 -12.42
C GLY A 18 -1.01 1.43 -11.48
N PRO A 19 -1.93 2.32 -11.90
CA PRO A 19 -3.00 2.88 -11.06
C PRO A 19 -4.04 1.85 -10.59
N HIS A 20 -4.08 0.69 -11.26
CA HIS A 20 -4.93 -0.43 -10.89
C HIS A 20 -4.06 -1.59 -10.36
N PRO A 21 -3.55 -1.49 -9.13
CA PRO A 21 -2.75 -2.55 -8.56
C PRO A 21 -3.59 -3.83 -8.42
N PRO A 22 -2.95 -5.01 -8.51
CA PRO A 22 -3.61 -6.26 -8.17
C PRO A 22 -4.05 -6.26 -6.70
N PRO A 23 -5.02 -7.12 -6.31
CA PRO A 23 -5.45 -7.23 -4.92
C PRO A 23 -4.27 -7.41 -3.96
N ILE A 24 -4.14 -6.46 -3.04
CA ILE A 24 -3.04 -6.45 -2.08
C ILE A 24 -3.40 -7.39 -0.92
N PRO A 25 -2.54 -8.37 -0.58
CA PRO A 25 -2.81 -9.29 0.52
C PRO A 25 -2.83 -8.53 1.84
N LYS A 26 -3.82 -8.79 2.69
CA LYS A 26 -3.91 -8.22 4.02
C LYS A 26 -2.74 -8.70 4.90
N TYR A 27 -2.23 -7.84 5.77
CA TYR A 27 -1.30 -8.25 6.82
C TYR A 27 -2.05 -8.83 8.02
N ASP A 28 -1.86 -10.12 8.28
CA ASP A 28 -2.40 -10.82 9.46
C ASP A 28 -1.28 -11.25 10.45
N GLY A 29 -0.10 -10.64 10.34
CA GLY A 29 1.03 -10.90 11.23
C GLY A 29 0.97 -10.11 12.55
N PRO A 30 2.02 -10.21 13.39
CA PRO A 30 2.12 -9.43 14.61
C PRO A 30 2.06 -7.93 14.34
N THR A 31 1.24 -7.24 15.12
CA THR A 31 0.95 -5.82 14.97
C THR A 31 1.26 -5.10 16.29
N ASP A 32 2.05 -4.04 16.19
CA ASP A 32 2.31 -3.05 17.23
C ASP A 32 1.97 -1.63 16.74
N TRP A 33 2.12 -0.64 17.61
CA TRP A 33 1.83 0.76 17.28
C TRP A 33 2.62 1.28 16.06
N GLN A 34 3.83 0.78 15.80
CA GLN A 34 4.62 1.19 14.64
C GLN A 34 4.04 0.60 13.36
N THR A 35 3.73 -0.69 13.37
CA THR A 35 3.12 -1.35 12.20
C THR A 35 1.75 -0.77 11.86
N GLU A 36 0.94 -0.38 12.86
CA GLU A 36 -0.34 0.29 12.66
C GLU A 36 -0.14 1.68 12.04
N LEU A 37 0.73 2.48 12.62
CA LEU A 37 1.04 3.82 12.14
C LEU A 37 1.56 3.81 10.70
N ILE A 38 2.47 2.88 10.39
CA ILE A 38 3.01 2.71 9.04
C ILE A 38 1.89 2.28 8.09
N SER A 39 1.07 1.29 8.45
CA SER A 39 -0.03 0.81 7.60
C SER A 39 -1.02 1.92 7.27
N GLN A 40 -1.42 2.72 8.27
CA GLN A 40 -2.33 3.86 8.07
C GLN A 40 -1.72 4.94 7.18
N ASN A 41 -0.44 5.25 7.34
CA ASN A 41 0.23 6.27 6.52
C ASN A 41 0.43 5.80 5.08
N VAL A 42 0.74 4.52 4.88
CA VAL A 42 0.89 3.91 3.55
C VAL A 42 -0.44 3.89 2.81
N ASP A 43 -1.53 3.49 3.46
CA ASP A 43 -2.89 3.54 2.88
C ASP A 43 -3.27 4.98 2.46
N LYS A 44 -3.02 5.98 3.31
CA LYS A 44 -3.23 7.39 2.97
C LYS A 44 -2.38 7.85 1.78
N LEU A 45 -1.11 7.43 1.72
CA LEU A 45 -0.21 7.77 0.63
C LEU A 45 -0.72 7.23 -0.70
N PHE A 46 -1.13 5.96 -0.73
CA PHE A 46 -1.63 5.35 -1.96
C PHE A 46 -2.97 5.88 -2.42
N ARG A 47 -3.88 6.24 -1.51
CA ARG A 47 -5.11 6.94 -1.91
C ARG A 47 -4.79 8.25 -2.62
N ARG A 48 -3.87 9.05 -2.07
CA ARG A 48 -3.45 10.30 -2.72
C ARG A 48 -2.78 10.08 -4.07
N LEU A 49 -2.04 8.99 -4.24
CA LEU A 49 -1.44 8.62 -5.52
C LEU A 49 -2.53 8.21 -6.51
N TYR A 50 -3.44 7.33 -6.10
CA TYR A 50 -4.58 6.88 -6.90
C TYR A 50 -5.45 8.07 -7.35
N ASP A 51 -5.85 8.95 -6.44
CA ASP A 51 -6.66 10.13 -6.76
C ASP A 51 -5.96 11.05 -7.79
N ALA A 52 -4.62 11.16 -7.69
CA ALA A 52 -3.82 11.96 -8.62
C ALA A 52 -3.70 11.29 -9.99
N GLU A 53 -3.55 9.97 -10.03
CA GLU A 53 -3.50 9.17 -11.27
C GLU A 53 -4.87 9.17 -11.97
N GLU A 54 -5.97 8.98 -11.23
CA GLU A 54 -7.34 9.05 -11.75
C GLU A 54 -7.62 10.42 -12.39
N THR A 55 -7.20 11.50 -11.74
CA THR A 55 -7.30 12.87 -12.28
C THR A 55 -6.53 13.04 -13.60
N LEU A 56 -5.37 12.40 -13.75
CA LEU A 56 -4.55 12.47 -14.96
C LEU A 56 -5.13 11.61 -16.10
N GLU A 57 -5.75 10.48 -15.78
CA GLU A 57 -6.41 9.59 -16.75
C GLU A 57 -7.77 10.13 -17.23
N GLY A 58 -8.32 11.14 -16.54
CA GLY A 58 -9.60 11.74 -16.88
C GLY A 58 -10.80 10.82 -16.62
N LEU A 59 -10.61 9.84 -15.73
CA LEU A 59 -11.66 9.01 -15.14
C LEU A 59 -12.37 9.79 -14.02
#